data_AF-A0A538IH65-F1
#
_entry.id   AF-A0A538IH65-F1
#
_cell.length_a   1.000
_cell.length_b   1.000
_cell.length_c   1.000
_cell.angle_alpha   90.00
_cell.angle_beta   90.00
_cell.angle_gamma   90.00
#
_symmetry.space_group_name_H-M   'P 1'
#
loop_
_entity.id
_entity.type
_entity.pdbx_description
1 polymer ?
#
loop_
_entity_poly.entity_id
_entity_poly.type
_entity_poly.pdbx_seq_one_letter_code
_entity_poly.pdbx_strand_id
1 'polypeptide(L)'
;VRGKIERCLEVGDAEAAAAERERAEYRARVAETVGGLDLVVTPTVPFVAPPADVDELEIRAGGTSLTYPFSSLGWPALALPCGPGEDGLPASVQLAARAGDDARVLAAGRLLAQRLAT
;
A
#
# COMPACT_ATOMS: atom_id res chain seq x y z
N VAL A 1 13.48 16.78 -0.08
CA VAL A 1 12.08 17.20 -0.32
C VAL A 1 11.93 18.31 -1.37
N ARG A 2 12.78 19.35 -1.41
CA ARG A 2 12.77 20.43 -2.43
C ARG A 2 12.50 19.96 -3.86
N GLY A 3 13.30 19.04 -4.41
CA GLY A 3 13.12 18.54 -5.78
C GLY A 3 11.85 17.69 -6.00
N LYS A 4 11.15 17.24 -4.95
CA LYS A 4 9.80 16.66 -5.08
C LYS A 4 8.78 17.80 -5.27
N ILE A 5 8.89 18.88 -4.50
CA ILE A 5 8.02 20.05 -4.60
C ILE A 5 8.16 20.74 -5.95
N GLU A 6 9.40 20.98 -6.41
CA GLU A 6 9.67 21.63 -7.70
C GLU A 6 9.01 20.84 -8.85
N ARG A 7 9.16 19.51 -8.88
CA ARG A 7 8.46 18.65 -9.85
C ARG A 7 6.94 18.69 -9.73
N CYS A 8 6.40 18.77 -8.51
CA CYS A 8 4.95 18.88 -8.34
C CYS A 8 4.41 20.21 -8.90
N LEU A 9 5.19 21.29 -8.85
CA LEU A 9 4.80 22.60 -9.40
C LEU A 9 4.82 22.63 -10.94
N GLU A 10 5.51 21.69 -11.57
CA GLU A 10 5.55 21.54 -13.02
C GLU A 10 4.32 20.81 -13.57
N VAL A 11 3.55 20.11 -12.72
CA VAL A 11 2.36 19.36 -13.14
C VAL A 11 1.25 20.31 -13.59
N GLY A 12 0.91 20.28 -14.87
CA GLY A 12 -0.15 21.11 -15.45
C GLY A 12 -1.55 20.51 -15.34
N ASP A 13 -2.58 21.32 -15.56
CA ASP A 13 -3.99 20.90 -15.50
C ASP A 13 -4.31 19.71 -16.43
N ALA A 14 -3.71 19.71 -17.63
CA ALA A 14 -3.91 18.64 -18.61
C ALA A 14 -3.34 17.29 -18.14
N GLU A 15 -2.17 17.32 -17.50
CA GLU A 15 -1.52 16.15 -16.93
C GLU A 15 -2.29 15.63 -15.72
N ALA A 16 -2.72 16.53 -14.82
CA ALA A 16 -3.57 16.18 -13.69
C ALA A 16 -4.88 15.53 -14.15
N ALA A 17 -5.55 16.10 -15.16
CA ALA A 17 -6.77 15.52 -15.71
C ALA A 17 -6.53 14.16 -16.38
N ALA A 18 -5.37 13.96 -17.03
CA ALA A 18 -4.99 12.66 -17.59
C ALA A 18 -4.76 11.61 -16.51
N ALA A 19 -4.04 11.96 -15.45
CA ALA A 19 -3.79 11.09 -14.31
C ALA A 19 -5.11 10.68 -13.59
N GLU A 20 -6.08 11.60 -13.49
CA GLU A 20 -7.39 11.27 -12.93
C GLU A 20 -8.18 10.26 -13.78
N ARG A 21 -8.09 10.37 -15.12
CA ARG A 21 -8.68 9.38 -16.03
C ARG A 21 -8.01 8.02 -15.89
N GLU A 22 -6.68 7.99 -15.88
CA GLU A 22 -5.92 6.76 -15.68
C GLU A 22 -6.25 6.10 -14.34
N ARG A 23 -6.38 6.90 -13.26
CA ARG A 23 -6.78 6.40 -11.95
C ARG A 23 -8.19 5.82 -11.95
N ALA A 24 -9.12 6.42 -12.69
CA ALA A 24 -10.48 5.90 -12.83
C ALA A 24 -10.49 4.56 -13.60
N GLU A 25 -9.73 4.45 -14.68
CA GLU A 25 -9.56 3.19 -15.45
C GLU A 25 -8.89 2.10 -14.60
N TYR A 26 -7.87 2.46 -13.84
CA TYR A 26 -7.22 1.56 -12.89
C TYR A 26 -8.22 1.03 -11.85
N ARG A 27 -9.05 1.91 -11.27
CA ARG A 27 -10.09 1.53 -10.32
C ARG A 27 -11.10 0.54 -10.91
N ALA A 28 -11.54 0.77 -12.15
CA ALA A 28 -12.46 -0.14 -12.83
C ALA A 28 -11.85 -1.53 -13.05
N ARG A 29 -10.62 -1.59 -13.58
CA ARG A 29 -9.89 -2.83 -13.82
C ARG A 29 -9.67 -3.65 -12.55
N VAL A 30 -9.27 -3.00 -11.45
CA VAL A 30 -9.04 -3.70 -10.20
C VAL A 30 -10.36 -4.20 -9.61
N ALA A 31 -11.43 -3.41 -9.65
CA ALA A 31 -12.75 -3.82 -9.17
C ALA A 31 -13.25 -5.10 -9.86
N GLU A 32 -12.98 -5.25 -11.17
CA GLU A 32 -13.26 -6.49 -11.91
C GLU A 32 -12.33 -7.64 -11.47
N THR A 33 -11.02 -7.39 -11.42
CA THR A 33 -10.01 -8.42 -11.13
C THR A 33 -10.20 -9.07 -9.76
N VAL A 34 -10.55 -8.29 -8.74
CA VAL A 34 -10.76 -8.80 -7.37
C VAL A 34 -12.23 -8.77 -6.95
N GLY A 35 -13.15 -8.77 -7.93
CA GLY A 35 -14.61 -8.69 -7.78
C GLY A 35 -15.23 -9.77 -6.89
N GLY A 36 -14.55 -10.89 -6.66
CA GLY A 36 -15.00 -11.96 -5.77
C GLY A 36 -14.27 -12.06 -4.42
N LEU A 37 -13.29 -11.20 -4.14
CA LEU A 37 -12.48 -11.29 -2.92
C LEU A 37 -13.00 -10.38 -1.82
N ASP A 38 -13.06 -10.88 -0.59
CA ASP A 38 -13.38 -10.09 0.60
C ASP A 38 -12.19 -9.27 1.11
N LEU A 39 -10.97 -9.80 0.93
CA LEU A 39 -9.71 -9.20 1.35
C LEU A 39 -8.60 -9.52 0.36
N VAL A 40 -7.66 -8.60 0.22
CA VAL A 40 -6.36 -8.82 -0.38
C VAL A 40 -5.31 -8.79 0.73
N VAL A 41 -4.46 -9.81 0.78
CA VAL A 41 -3.41 -9.96 1.78
C VAL A 41 -2.06 -9.93 1.11
N THR A 42 -1.19 -9.04 1.57
CA THR A 42 0.19 -8.87 1.06
C THR A 42 1.14 -8.63 2.23
N PRO A 43 2.47 -8.76 2.07
CA PRO A 43 3.38 -7.99 2.92
C PRO A 43 3.04 -6.49 2.83
N THR A 44 3.27 -5.72 3.88
CA THR A 44 3.07 -4.25 3.80
C THR A 44 4.11 -3.62 2.88
N VAL A 45 5.36 -4.06 2.99
CA VAL A 45 6.49 -3.66 2.14
C VAL A 45 7.28 -4.91 1.76
N PRO A 46 7.99 -4.93 0.61
CA PRO A 46 8.60 -6.16 0.10
C PRO A 46 9.93 -6.53 0.76
N PHE A 47 10.44 -5.73 1.69
CA PHE A 47 11.72 -5.94 2.37
C PHE A 47 11.64 -5.47 3.84
N VAL A 48 12.52 -6.00 4.69
CA VAL A 48 12.74 -5.47 6.04
C VAL A 48 13.43 -4.10 6.00
N ALA A 49 13.51 -3.41 7.13
CA ALA A 49 14.12 -2.08 7.19
C ALA A 49 15.53 -2.09 6.55
N PRO A 50 15.76 -1.30 5.49
CA PRO A 50 17.06 -1.26 4.83
C PRO A 50 18.09 -0.50 5.71
N PRO A 51 19.40 -0.64 5.42
CA PRO A 51 20.44 0.15 6.08
C PRO A 51 20.16 1.64 6.01
N ALA A 52 20.54 2.38 7.07
CA ALA A 52 20.23 3.80 7.18
C ALA A 52 20.93 4.68 6.13
N ASP A 53 22.01 4.19 5.52
CA ASP A 53 22.82 4.86 4.52
C ASP A 53 22.42 4.54 3.07
N VAL A 54 21.38 3.71 2.86
CA VAL A 54 20.84 3.44 1.53
C VAL A 54 20.29 4.71 0.88
N ASP A 55 20.42 4.83 -0.45
CA ASP A 55 19.76 5.91 -1.18
C ASP A 55 18.23 5.68 -1.22
N GLU A 56 17.47 6.59 -0.62
CA GLU A 56 15.99 6.56 -0.64
C GLU A 56 15.44 6.49 -2.07
N LEU A 57 16.11 7.14 -3.03
CA LEU A 57 15.65 7.17 -4.42
C LEU A 57 15.67 5.77 -5.06
N GLU A 58 16.65 4.95 -4.70
CA GLU A 58 16.82 3.59 -5.22
C GLU A 58 15.73 2.65 -4.69
N ILE A 59 15.35 2.81 -3.42
CA ILE A 59 14.41 1.90 -2.76
C ILE A 59 12.95 2.37 -2.79
N ARG A 60 12.68 3.66 -3.03
CA ARG A 60 11.33 4.25 -2.88
C ARG A 60 10.26 3.55 -3.72
N ALA A 61 10.56 3.26 -4.98
CA ALA A 61 9.61 2.63 -5.89
C ALA A 61 9.25 1.22 -5.41
N GLY A 62 10.26 0.45 -4.98
CA GLY A 62 10.06 -0.87 -4.36
C GLY A 62 9.29 -0.79 -3.05
N GLY A 63 9.66 0.15 -2.17
CA GLY A 63 9.07 0.30 -0.84
C GLY A 63 7.59 0.71 -0.83
N THR A 64 7.09 1.31 -1.92
CA THR A 64 5.67 1.68 -2.06
C THR A 64 4.89 0.78 -3.00
N SER A 65 5.54 -0.19 -3.64
CA SER A 65 4.92 -1.06 -4.67
C SER A 65 3.68 -1.83 -4.18
N LEU A 66 3.63 -2.17 -2.89
CA LEU A 66 2.53 -2.91 -2.27
C LEU A 66 1.50 -2.02 -1.53
N THR A 67 1.79 -0.75 -1.32
CA THR A 67 0.89 0.20 -0.60
C THR A 67 0.25 1.23 -1.54
N TYR A 68 0.96 1.61 -2.60
CA TYR A 68 0.52 2.56 -3.61
C TYR A 68 -0.77 2.12 -4.34
N PRO A 69 -0.96 0.84 -4.70
CA PRO A 69 -2.21 0.35 -5.28
C PRO A 69 -3.45 0.74 -4.47
N PHE A 70 -3.48 0.41 -3.17
CA PHE A 70 -4.64 0.62 -2.31
C PHE A 70 -4.88 2.11 -2.01
N SER A 71 -3.80 2.88 -1.86
CA SER A 71 -3.88 4.34 -1.71
C SER A 71 -4.48 5.00 -2.95
N SER A 72 -4.08 4.55 -4.14
CA SER A 72 -4.58 5.07 -5.43
C SER A 72 -6.05 4.69 -5.66
N LEU A 73 -6.46 3.51 -5.19
CA LEU A 73 -7.85 3.04 -5.28
C LEU A 73 -8.78 3.76 -4.29
N GLY A 74 -8.25 4.25 -3.16
CA GLY A 74 -9.02 4.77 -2.04
C GLY A 74 -9.58 3.66 -1.15
N TRP A 75 -8.83 2.56 -1.00
CA TRP A 75 -9.23 1.37 -0.27
C TRP A 75 -8.69 1.39 1.16
N PRO A 76 -9.46 0.93 2.16
CA PRO A 76 -8.93 0.72 3.51
C PRO A 76 -7.87 -0.38 3.47
N ALA A 77 -6.71 -0.10 4.08
CA ALA A 77 -5.62 -1.04 4.25
C ALA A 77 -5.05 -0.94 5.68
N LEU A 78 -4.84 -2.09 6.33
CA LEU A 78 -4.32 -2.21 7.69
C LEU A 78 -3.01 -2.99 7.68
N ALA A 79 -1.94 -2.40 8.19
CA ALA A 79 -0.67 -3.06 8.44
C ALA A 79 -0.60 -3.59 9.88
N LEU A 80 -0.14 -4.84 10.04
CA LEU A 80 0.04 -5.51 11.34
C LEU A 80 1.43 -6.16 11.41
N PRO A 81 2.14 -6.08 12.55
CA PRO A 81 3.35 -6.85 12.75
C PRO A 81 3.05 -8.35 12.63
N CYS A 82 3.89 -9.09 11.91
CA CYS A 82 3.72 -10.54 11.71
C CYS A 82 4.93 -11.37 12.15
N GLY A 83 5.72 -10.82 13.07
CA GLY A 83 6.92 -11.45 13.60
C GLY A 83 8.21 -10.92 12.96
N PRO A 84 9.35 -11.54 13.28
CA PRO A 84 10.64 -11.17 12.70
C PRO A 84 10.74 -11.63 11.25
N GLY A 85 11.33 -10.79 10.40
CA GLY A 85 11.84 -11.12 9.09
C GLY A 85 13.35 -11.39 9.13
N GLU A 86 14.02 -11.04 8.04
CA GLU A 86 15.48 -11.13 7.91
C GLU A 86 16.19 -10.35 9.03
N ASP A 87 17.29 -10.92 9.54
CA ASP A 87 18.11 -10.36 10.63
C ASP A 87 17.35 -10.00 11.92
N GLY A 88 16.18 -10.59 12.14
CA GLY A 88 15.34 -10.33 13.31
C GLY A 88 14.59 -8.99 13.23
N LEU A 89 14.63 -8.30 12.09
CA LEU A 89 13.94 -7.03 11.90
C LEU A 89 12.42 -7.24 11.81
N PRO A 90 11.59 -6.27 12.25
CA PRO A 90 10.14 -6.43 12.19
C PRO A 90 9.60 -6.60 10.77
N ALA A 91 8.84 -7.66 10.52
CA ALA A 91 8.04 -7.84 9.31
C ALA A 91 6.57 -7.46 9.56
N SER A 92 5.84 -7.14 8.49
CA SER A 92 4.42 -6.81 8.59
C SER A 92 3.60 -7.33 7.42
N VAL A 93 2.35 -7.66 7.73
CA VAL A 93 1.31 -8.06 6.79
C VAL A 93 0.29 -6.94 6.65
N GLN A 94 -0.20 -6.73 5.43
CA GLN A 94 -1.21 -5.76 5.07
C GLN A 94 -2.50 -6.48 4.66
N LEU A 95 -3.62 -6.02 5.21
CA LEU A 95 -4.97 -6.44 4.85
C LEU A 95 -5.68 -5.28 4.17
N ALA A 96 -6.12 -5.44 2.93
CA ALA A 96 -6.88 -4.42 2.20
C ALA A 96 -8.26 -4.95 1.77
N ALA A 97 -9.26 -4.08 1.78
CA ALA A 97 -10.61 -4.38 1.28
C ALA A 97 -11.11 -3.25 0.36
N ARG A 98 -12.30 -3.41 -0.22
CA ARG A 98 -12.89 -2.37 -1.06
C ARG A 98 -13.19 -1.11 -0.26
N ALA A 99 -13.30 0.01 -0.97
CA ALA A 99 -13.73 1.27 -0.38
C ALA A 99 -15.03 1.09 0.41
N GLY A 100 -15.03 1.53 1.67
CA GLY A 100 -16.16 1.40 2.60
C GLY A 100 -16.16 0.14 3.48
N ASP A 101 -15.27 -0.83 3.24
CA ASP A 101 -15.17 -2.07 4.01
C ASP A 101 -14.21 -1.98 5.22
N ASP A 102 -14.01 -0.79 5.78
CA ASP A 102 -13.10 -0.52 6.91
C ASP A 102 -13.36 -1.47 8.10
N ALA A 103 -14.63 -1.70 8.43
CA ALA A 103 -15.03 -2.60 9.51
C ALA A 103 -14.58 -4.05 9.27
N ARG A 104 -14.59 -4.51 8.01
CA ARG A 104 -14.12 -5.85 7.63
C ARG A 104 -12.62 -5.96 7.78
N VAL A 105 -11.87 -4.96 7.31
CA VAL A 105 -10.40 -4.90 7.47
C VAL A 105 -10.03 -4.94 8.96
N LEU A 106 -10.68 -4.14 9.79
CA LEU A 106 -10.44 -4.09 11.22
C LEU A 106 -10.82 -5.40 11.94
N ALA A 107 -11.95 -6.01 11.57
CA ALA A 107 -12.37 -7.29 12.14
C ALA A 107 -11.38 -8.42 11.81
N ALA A 108 -10.96 -8.52 10.55
CA ALA A 108 -9.94 -9.49 10.13
C ALA A 108 -8.60 -9.21 10.79
N GLY A 109 -8.21 -7.94 10.89
CA GLY A 109 -6.99 -7.52 11.56
C GLY A 109 -6.95 -7.88 13.04
N ARG A 110 -8.07 -7.68 13.75
CA ARG A 110 -8.20 -8.11 15.15
C ARG A 110 -8.01 -9.62 15.31
N LEU A 111 -8.64 -10.42 14.45
CA LEU A 111 -8.48 -11.87 14.46
C LEU A 111 -7.03 -12.26 14.19
N LEU A 112 -6.39 -11.66 13.18
CA LEU A 112 -5.02 -11.98 12.82
C LEU A 112 -4.04 -11.59 13.91
N ALA A 113 -4.17 -10.40 14.49
CA ALA A 113 -3.33 -9.94 15.59
C ALA A 113 -3.39 -10.88 16.82
N GLN A 114 -4.57 -11.44 17.13
CA GLN A 114 -4.72 -12.43 18.20
C GLN A 114 -3.98 -13.73 17.93
N ARG A 115 -3.82 -14.12 16.65
CA ARG A 115 -3.08 -15.34 16.28
C ARG A 115 -1.57 -15.11 16.26
N LEU A 116 -1.14 -13.91 15.87
CA LEU A 116 0.27 -13.53 15.79
C LEU A 116 0.90 -13.21 17.15
N ALA A 117 0.09 -12.95 18.18
CA ALA A 117 0.55 -12.69 19.54
C ALA A 117 0.84 -13.97 20.36
N THR A 118 0.86 -15.14 19.72
CA THR A 118 1.12 -16.46 20.33
C THR A 118 2.47 -16.97 19.86
#